data_AF-A0A430AVX0-F1
#
_entry.id   AF-A0A430AVX0-F1
#
_cell.length_a   1.000
_cell.length_b   1.000
_cell.length_c   1.000
_cell.angle_alpha   90.00
_cell.angle_beta   90.00
_cell.angle_gamma   90.00
#
_symmetry.space_group_name_H-M   'P 1'
#
loop_
_entity.id
_entity.type
_entity.pdbx_description
1 polymer ?
#
loop_
_entity_poly.entity_id
_entity_poly.type
_entity_poly.pdbx_seq_one_letter_code
_entity_poly.pdbx_strand_id
1 'polypeptide(L)'
;MVNIKNAAYDVTGKVEQEDVRYHFQTNAGMLTVLDEKNEIVGNLSDLLMKGIPLDGVDYKTLKLKGLYGITNIKGIDPGLKIEVNKMSLLSVTPYGEINNPKIVVYKLITSDGRVFDNVMNDGKEVGWTSGGKELEATLTEIKNVTGSIDDLKTTNKDSLASAINEVHDASRKNKEALKKHEEDYAEFKKHNHDDHYIKRSGGNIKGTISIDNNVDVNAKNARNEEVRVAHVSATDLFSLGNKKLGLDLLGNGDFKYNGKKVWTEVNHGKDSGLDADKIGGVSYKKIPILDSSNTFEENITIKKSLIAKDFKLGEKANISADDNGRITIKTGGLNTVAFETNGQMTAMNHILMNAKNNEVGFKLALDNDEVGKGMGFYRNGGSRYLGVYNWSKGKRLAYFSDTDERLYLDQSISIQGRKLYLQSGQPPVGKAGDIWIK
;
A
#
# COMPACT_ATOMS: atom_id res chain seq x y z
N MET A 1 15.87 -50.63 -107.51
CA MET A 1 14.57 -50.46 -108.24
C MET A 1 13.82 -51.77 -108.10
N VAL A 2 12.63 -51.79 -107.46
CA VAL A 2 11.94 -53.03 -107.05
C VAL A 2 11.16 -53.63 -108.22
N ASN A 3 11.45 -54.88 -108.59
CA ASN A 3 10.74 -55.60 -109.64
C ASN A 3 9.57 -56.40 -109.04
N ILE A 4 8.35 -56.14 -109.51
CA ILE A 4 7.16 -56.93 -109.20
C ILE A 4 6.95 -57.92 -110.36
N LYS A 5 7.00 -59.23 -110.09
CA LYS A 5 6.67 -60.29 -111.07
C LYS A 5 5.74 -61.34 -110.47
N ASN A 6 4.86 -61.86 -111.32
CA ASN A 6 3.76 -62.82 -111.07
C ASN A 6 2.53 -62.22 -110.36
N ALA A 7 1.59 -61.72 -111.16
CA ALA A 7 0.20 -61.55 -110.75
C ALA A 7 -0.58 -62.79 -111.24
N ALA A 8 -1.11 -63.58 -110.31
CA ALA A 8 -2.17 -64.53 -110.62
C ALA A 8 -3.48 -63.74 -110.70
N TYR A 9 -4.16 -63.79 -111.84
CA TYR A 9 -5.42 -63.10 -112.07
C TYR A 9 -6.58 -64.10 -111.95
N ASP A 10 -7.56 -63.81 -111.10
CA ASP A 10 -8.86 -64.49 -111.16
C ASP A 10 -9.69 -63.84 -112.28
N VAL A 11 -10.13 -64.64 -113.26
CA VAL A 11 -11.00 -64.17 -114.34
C VAL A 11 -12.43 -64.61 -114.04
N THR A 12 -13.26 -63.70 -113.55
CA THR A 12 -14.72 -63.91 -113.45
C THR A 12 -15.41 -63.20 -114.60
N GLY A 13 -15.97 -63.95 -115.54
CA GLY A 13 -16.80 -63.41 -116.63
C GLY A 13 -18.29 -63.39 -116.26
N LYS A 14 -18.96 -62.25 -116.48
CA LYS A 14 -20.42 -62.18 -116.65
C LYS A 14 -20.72 -61.83 -118.10
N VAL A 15 -21.61 -62.60 -118.74
CA VAL A 15 -22.07 -62.35 -120.11
C VAL A 15 -23.29 -61.45 -120.05
N GLU A 16 -23.11 -60.18 -120.40
CA GLU A 16 -24.18 -59.30 -120.87
C GLU A 16 -23.78 -58.79 -122.27
N GLN A 17 -24.78 -58.58 -123.12
CA GLN A 17 -24.73 -58.48 -124.58
C GLN A 17 -23.54 -57.65 -125.14
N GLU A 18 -22.86 -58.26 -126.13
CA GLU A 18 -21.96 -57.70 -127.16
C GLU A 18 -20.72 -56.87 -126.79
N ASP A 19 -20.23 -56.89 -125.54
CA ASP A 19 -18.87 -56.42 -125.24
C ASP A 19 -18.25 -57.20 -124.06
N VAL A 20 -17.33 -58.15 -124.35
CA VAL A 20 -16.65 -58.91 -123.29
C VAL A 20 -15.59 -58.04 -122.62
N ARG A 21 -15.93 -57.43 -121.49
CA ARG A 21 -14.95 -56.77 -120.61
C ARG A 21 -14.33 -57.79 -119.65
N TYR A 22 -13.05 -58.07 -119.81
CA TYR A 22 -12.27 -58.80 -118.82
C TYR A 22 -11.99 -57.87 -117.62
N HIS A 23 -12.43 -58.27 -116.43
CA HIS A 23 -12.04 -57.61 -115.18
C HIS A 23 -10.88 -58.37 -114.56
N PHE A 24 -9.72 -57.72 -114.44
CA PHE A 24 -8.55 -58.27 -113.76
C PHE A 24 -8.52 -57.71 -112.34
N GLN A 25 -8.76 -58.55 -111.33
CA GLN A 25 -8.61 -58.18 -109.92
C GLN A 25 -7.38 -58.87 -109.34
N THR A 26 -6.42 -58.09 -108.86
CA THR A 26 -5.22 -58.60 -108.17
C THR A 26 -5.38 -58.46 -106.66
N ASN A 27 -5.27 -59.57 -105.93
CA ASN A 27 -5.22 -59.56 -104.47
C ASN A 27 -3.80 -59.18 -104.00
N ALA A 28 -3.68 -58.20 -103.09
CA ALA A 28 -2.40 -57.77 -102.52
C ALA A 28 -1.61 -58.91 -101.85
N GLY A 29 -2.28 -59.97 -101.38
CA GLY A 29 -1.62 -61.16 -100.83
C GLY A 29 -0.90 -62.06 -101.86
N MET A 30 -1.16 -61.88 -103.16
CA MET A 30 -0.57 -62.70 -104.24
C MET A 30 0.57 -61.99 -104.99
N LEU A 31 0.81 -60.71 -104.72
CA LEU A 31 1.89 -59.92 -105.32
C LEU A 31 3.18 -60.11 -104.52
N THR A 32 4.15 -60.80 -105.10
CA THR A 32 5.47 -61.05 -104.48
C THR A 32 6.45 -59.95 -104.88
N VAL A 33 7.18 -59.42 -103.89
CA VAL A 33 8.20 -58.39 -104.05
C VAL A 33 9.58 -59.03 -103.99
N LEU A 34 10.42 -58.74 -104.99
CA LEU A 34 11.78 -59.26 -105.08
C LEU A 34 12.82 -58.16 -104.82
N ASP A 35 13.97 -58.55 -104.28
CA ASP A 35 15.12 -57.66 -104.13
C ASP A 35 15.94 -57.54 -105.43
N GLU A 36 17.05 -56.79 -105.40
CA GLU A 36 17.91 -56.60 -106.58
C GLU A 36 18.65 -57.87 -107.04
N LYS A 37 18.59 -58.95 -106.24
CA LYS A 37 19.17 -60.27 -106.54
C LYS A 37 18.11 -61.30 -106.96
N ASN A 38 16.86 -60.87 -107.17
CA ASN A 38 15.68 -61.71 -107.44
C ASN A 38 15.29 -62.65 -106.28
N GLU A 39 15.69 -62.36 -105.05
CA GLU A 39 15.24 -63.08 -103.86
C GLU A 39 13.92 -62.50 -103.33
N ILE A 40 13.06 -63.35 -102.76
CA ILE A 40 11.74 -62.94 -102.24
C ILE A 40 11.90 -62.13 -100.96
N VAL A 41 11.46 -60.87 -100.99
CA VAL A 41 11.43 -59.96 -99.82
C VAL A 41 10.15 -60.16 -99.01
N GLY A 42 9.05 -60.52 -99.67
CA GLY A 42 7.73 -60.73 -99.05
C GLY A 42 6.59 -60.48 -100.04
N ASN A 43 5.34 -60.61 -99.61
CA ASN A 43 4.20 -60.15 -100.41
C ASN A 43 3.79 -58.71 -100.08
N LEU A 44 3.03 -58.08 -100.97
CA LEU A 44 2.60 -56.69 -100.81
C LEU A 44 1.73 -56.48 -99.55
N SER A 45 0.92 -57.49 -99.16
CA SER A 45 0.09 -57.45 -97.95
C SER A 45 0.93 -57.43 -96.66
N ASP A 46 2.02 -58.20 -96.61
CA ASP A 46 2.92 -58.28 -95.46
C ASP A 46 3.79 -57.03 -95.36
N LEU A 47 4.27 -56.51 -96.51
CA LEU A 47 5.08 -55.30 -96.55
C LEU A 47 4.30 -54.02 -96.19
N LEU A 48 3.00 -53.96 -96.52
CA LEU A 48 2.19 -52.75 -96.34
C LEU A 48 1.18 -52.80 -95.19
N MET A 49 0.67 -53.97 -94.80
CA MET A 49 -0.48 -54.07 -93.90
C MET A 49 -0.26 -54.96 -92.67
N LYS A 50 0.26 -56.18 -92.84
CA LYS A 50 0.35 -57.17 -91.75
C LYS A 50 1.69 -57.15 -91.00
N GLY A 51 2.72 -56.66 -91.68
CA GLY A 51 4.10 -56.81 -91.26
C GLY A 51 4.65 -58.18 -91.65
N ILE A 52 5.92 -58.22 -92.05
CA ILE A 52 6.64 -59.48 -92.29
C ILE A 52 6.77 -60.22 -90.95
N PRO A 53 6.25 -61.45 -90.81
CA PRO A 53 6.31 -62.20 -89.56
C PRO A 53 7.75 -62.64 -89.26
N LEU A 54 8.26 -62.29 -88.08
CA LEU A 54 9.58 -62.67 -87.57
C LEU A 54 9.46 -63.17 -86.12
N ASP A 55 10.36 -64.04 -85.69
CA ASP A 55 10.45 -64.49 -84.29
C ASP A 55 11.89 -64.40 -83.79
N GLY A 56 12.09 -63.87 -82.58
CA GLY A 56 13.38 -63.88 -81.90
C GLY A 56 14.46 -63.01 -82.53
N VAL A 57 14.09 -62.03 -83.37
CA VAL A 57 15.02 -61.17 -84.14
C VAL A 57 15.43 -59.94 -83.34
N ASP A 58 16.71 -59.57 -83.44
CA ASP A 58 17.20 -58.28 -82.95
C ASP A 58 16.81 -57.16 -83.92
N TYR A 59 16.05 -56.17 -83.43
CA TYR A 59 15.53 -55.09 -84.26
C TYR A 59 16.63 -54.30 -84.99
N LYS A 60 17.85 -54.23 -84.42
CA LYS A 60 19.00 -53.51 -84.99
C LYS A 60 19.50 -54.13 -86.29
N THR A 61 19.18 -55.41 -86.53
CA THR A 61 19.52 -56.11 -87.77
C THR A 61 18.59 -55.71 -88.93
N LEU A 62 17.42 -55.14 -88.63
CA LEU A 62 16.44 -54.74 -89.63
C LEU A 62 16.78 -53.35 -90.17
N LYS A 63 17.34 -53.33 -91.39
CA LYS A 63 17.78 -52.11 -92.09
C LYS A 63 16.97 -51.81 -93.35
N LEU A 64 16.06 -52.70 -93.72
CA LEU A 64 15.21 -52.54 -94.90
C LEU A 64 13.90 -51.86 -94.53
N LYS A 65 13.45 -50.96 -95.41
CA LYS A 65 12.18 -50.27 -95.23
C LYS A 65 11.04 -51.28 -95.23
N GLY A 66 10.21 -51.26 -94.19
CA GLY A 66 9.08 -52.18 -94.11
C GLY A 66 8.39 -52.16 -92.76
N LEU A 67 7.26 -52.86 -92.72
CA LEU A 67 6.56 -53.23 -91.50
C LEU A 67 6.93 -54.67 -91.14
N TYR A 68 7.21 -54.94 -89.88
CA TYR A 68 7.60 -56.27 -89.37
C TYR A 68 6.72 -56.63 -88.18
N GLY A 69 6.09 -57.80 -88.21
CA GLY A 69 5.36 -58.37 -87.08
C GLY A 69 6.30 -59.30 -86.31
N ILE A 70 6.87 -58.84 -85.21
CA ILE A 70 7.93 -59.54 -84.49
C ILE A 70 7.39 -60.14 -83.19
N THR A 71 7.47 -61.46 -83.07
CA THR A 71 7.31 -62.17 -81.79
C THR A 71 8.68 -62.25 -81.13
N ASN A 72 8.76 -62.02 -79.81
CA ASN A 72 10.03 -62.11 -79.06
C ASN A 72 11.18 -61.22 -79.60
N ILE A 73 10.88 -59.93 -79.83
CA ILE A 73 11.85 -58.94 -80.28
C ILE A 73 13.04 -58.80 -79.30
N LYS A 74 14.27 -58.76 -79.84
CA LYS A 74 15.52 -58.64 -79.09
C LYS A 74 16.18 -57.28 -79.31
N GLY A 75 17.15 -56.93 -78.44
CA GLY A 75 17.94 -55.70 -78.54
C GLY A 75 17.28 -54.45 -77.95
N ILE A 76 16.03 -54.56 -77.50
CA ILE A 76 15.26 -53.48 -76.87
C ILE A 76 15.66 -53.31 -75.39
N ASP A 77 15.60 -52.08 -74.89
CA ASP A 77 15.78 -51.76 -73.47
C ASP A 77 14.79 -52.57 -72.58
N PRO A 78 15.29 -53.41 -71.65
CA PRO A 78 14.46 -54.16 -70.71
C PRO A 78 13.49 -53.28 -69.90
N GLY A 79 13.83 -52.00 -69.68
CA GLY A 79 12.98 -51.03 -68.99
C GLY A 79 11.63 -50.78 -69.66
N LEU A 80 11.50 -51.02 -70.98
CA LEU A 80 10.24 -50.87 -71.70
C LEU A 80 9.22 -51.97 -71.42
N LYS A 81 9.65 -53.10 -70.81
CA LYS A 81 8.78 -54.22 -70.43
C LYS A 81 7.85 -54.64 -71.58
N ILE A 82 8.44 -55.01 -72.71
CA ILE A 82 7.72 -55.56 -73.86
C ILE A 82 7.26 -56.98 -73.50
N GLU A 83 6.00 -57.31 -73.76
CA GLU A 83 5.44 -58.63 -73.46
C GLU A 83 6.10 -59.73 -74.30
N VAL A 84 6.55 -60.81 -73.66
CA VAL A 84 7.08 -61.99 -74.37
C VAL A 84 5.96 -62.81 -75.00
N ASN A 85 6.25 -63.52 -76.09
CA ASN A 85 5.29 -64.35 -76.84
C ASN A 85 4.06 -63.61 -77.40
N LYS A 86 4.06 -62.27 -77.43
CA LYS A 86 3.05 -61.49 -78.14
C LYS A 86 3.69 -60.73 -79.30
N MET A 87 2.95 -60.63 -80.41
CA MET A 87 3.41 -59.92 -81.59
C MET A 87 3.45 -58.41 -81.32
N SER A 88 4.57 -57.78 -81.66
CA SER A 88 4.69 -56.32 -81.77
C SER A 88 4.90 -55.92 -83.24
N LEU A 89 4.39 -54.76 -83.63
CA LEU A 89 4.61 -54.21 -84.97
C LEU A 89 5.76 -53.22 -84.95
N LEU A 90 6.78 -53.46 -85.77
CA LEU A 90 7.92 -52.57 -85.94
C LEU A 90 7.89 -51.99 -87.35
N SER A 91 7.74 -50.67 -87.46
CA SER A 91 7.99 -49.94 -88.70
C SER A 91 9.45 -49.50 -88.75
N VAL A 92 10.13 -49.86 -89.83
CA VAL A 92 11.53 -49.49 -90.08
C VAL A 92 11.56 -48.55 -91.27
N THR A 93 12.09 -47.35 -91.05
CA THR A 93 12.28 -46.34 -92.10
C THR A 93 13.76 -45.95 -92.16
N PRO A 94 14.55 -46.59 -93.06
CA PRO A 94 15.94 -46.24 -93.29
C PRO A 94 16.06 -45.00 -94.20
N TYR A 95 17.07 -44.17 -93.92
CA TYR A 95 17.50 -43.04 -94.74
C TYR A 95 19.01 -43.17 -95.02
N GLY A 96 19.38 -43.25 -96.30
CA GLY A 96 20.76 -43.44 -96.75
C GLY A 96 20.87 -44.52 -97.83
N GLU A 97 22.07 -45.09 -97.98
CA GLU A 97 22.33 -46.15 -98.95
C GLU A 97 21.57 -47.43 -98.61
N ILE A 98 21.12 -48.15 -99.65
CA ILE A 98 20.43 -49.43 -99.52
C ILE A 98 21.41 -50.42 -98.85
N ASN A 99 20.97 -51.10 -97.79
CA ASN A 99 21.76 -51.98 -96.90
C ASN A 99 22.77 -51.29 -95.96
N ASN A 100 23.09 -50.01 -96.16
CA ASN A 100 23.96 -49.22 -95.28
C ASN A 100 23.37 -47.83 -94.95
N PRO A 101 22.19 -47.76 -94.30
CA PRO A 101 21.56 -46.50 -93.97
C PRO A 101 22.33 -45.74 -92.88
N LYS A 102 22.46 -44.41 -93.04
CA LYS A 102 23.04 -43.54 -92.02
C LYS A 102 22.07 -43.29 -90.87
N ILE A 103 20.78 -43.20 -91.16
CA ILE A 103 19.74 -43.02 -90.16
C ILE A 103 18.70 -44.12 -90.33
N VAL A 104 18.29 -44.76 -89.24
CA VAL A 104 17.15 -45.68 -89.25
C VAL A 104 16.18 -45.26 -88.17
N VAL A 105 14.96 -44.95 -88.58
CA VAL A 105 13.86 -44.62 -87.66
C VAL A 105 13.05 -45.88 -87.43
N TYR A 106 12.91 -46.25 -86.17
CA TYR A 106 12.11 -47.37 -85.69
C TYR A 106 10.89 -46.83 -84.97
N LYS A 107 9.72 -47.34 -85.34
CA LYS A 107 8.48 -47.13 -84.60
C LYS A 107 7.93 -48.48 -84.18
N LEU A 108 7.93 -48.74 -82.89
CA LEU A 108 7.43 -49.97 -82.28
C LEU A 108 6.03 -49.71 -81.73
N ILE A 109 5.09 -50.58 -82.08
CA ILE A 109 3.76 -50.64 -81.50
C ILE A 109 3.66 -51.99 -80.79
N THR A 110 3.51 -51.97 -79.48
CA THR A 110 3.42 -53.18 -78.65
C THR A 110 2.02 -53.78 -78.69
N SER A 111 1.90 -55.02 -78.22
CA SER A 111 0.63 -55.75 -78.10
C SER A 111 -0.42 -55.07 -77.22
N ASP A 112 0.00 -54.24 -76.26
CA ASP A 112 -0.85 -53.45 -75.38
C ASP A 112 -1.12 -52.02 -75.91
N GLY A 113 -0.67 -51.70 -77.13
CA GLY A 113 -0.97 -50.44 -77.82
C GLY A 113 -0.04 -49.27 -77.48
N ARG A 114 1.03 -49.48 -76.70
CA ARG A 114 2.05 -48.44 -76.49
C ARG A 114 2.87 -48.26 -77.77
N VAL A 115 3.21 -47.00 -78.05
CA VAL A 115 4.01 -46.62 -79.22
C VAL A 115 5.34 -46.05 -78.75
N PHE A 116 6.43 -46.60 -79.27
CA PHE A 116 7.77 -46.15 -78.97
C PHE A 116 8.49 -45.79 -80.27
N ASP A 117 9.19 -44.66 -80.25
CA ASP A 117 10.05 -44.25 -81.34
C ASP A 117 11.51 -44.36 -80.91
N ASN A 118 12.36 -44.84 -81.81
CA ASN A 118 13.81 -44.87 -81.64
C ASN A 118 14.49 -44.49 -82.96
N VAL A 119 15.66 -43.88 -82.85
CA VAL A 119 16.47 -43.49 -84.00
C VAL A 119 17.86 -44.06 -83.81
N MET A 120 18.32 -44.81 -84.81
CA MET A 120 19.73 -45.12 -84.98
C MET A 120 20.33 -44.06 -85.90
N ASN A 121 21.38 -43.37 -85.46
CA ASN A 121 22.10 -42.37 -86.23
C ASN A 121 23.58 -42.73 -86.28
N ASP A 122 24.10 -42.98 -87.47
CA ASP A 122 25.48 -43.38 -87.76
C ASP A 122 25.95 -44.57 -86.87
N GLY A 123 25.08 -45.58 -86.77
CA GLY A 123 25.32 -46.78 -85.95
C GLY A 123 25.13 -46.59 -84.43
N LYS A 124 24.86 -45.37 -83.95
CA LYS A 124 24.60 -45.09 -82.53
C LYS A 124 23.10 -44.99 -82.24
N GLU A 125 22.68 -45.63 -81.16
CA GLU A 125 21.29 -45.61 -80.69
C GLU A 125 21.01 -44.32 -79.90
N VAL A 126 19.95 -43.59 -80.25
CA VAL A 126 19.48 -42.40 -79.52
C VAL A 126 18.65 -42.80 -78.29
N GLY A 127 17.98 -43.96 -78.35
CA GLY A 127 17.19 -44.54 -77.28
C GLY A 127 15.69 -44.51 -77.58
N TRP A 128 14.97 -45.47 -77.01
CA TRP A 128 13.52 -45.57 -77.12
C TRP A 128 12.82 -44.50 -76.28
N THR A 129 11.84 -43.81 -76.86
CA THR A 129 11.02 -42.82 -76.15
C THR A 129 9.54 -43.05 -76.46
N SER A 130 8.67 -42.81 -75.48
CA SER A 130 7.21 -42.82 -75.65
C SER A 130 6.73 -41.37 -75.73
N GLY A 131 6.14 -40.97 -76.86
CA GLY A 131 5.67 -39.59 -77.08
C GLY A 131 6.78 -38.55 -77.36
N GLY A 132 8.03 -38.98 -77.55
CA GLY A 132 9.17 -38.13 -77.92
C GLY A 132 9.94 -37.51 -76.74
N LYS A 133 11.21 -37.14 -76.99
CA LYS A 133 12.13 -36.53 -76.00
C LYS A 133 11.59 -35.27 -75.33
N GLU A 134 10.83 -34.45 -76.05
CA GLU A 134 10.32 -33.16 -75.55
C GLU A 134 9.22 -33.35 -74.49
N LEU A 135 8.35 -34.35 -74.67
CA LEU A 135 7.33 -34.70 -73.69
C LEU A 135 7.95 -35.26 -72.40
N GLU A 136 8.98 -36.11 -72.53
CA GLU A 136 9.74 -36.64 -71.40
C GLU A 136 10.44 -35.53 -70.60
N ALA A 137 11.06 -34.57 -71.31
CA ALA A 137 11.68 -33.41 -70.70
C ALA A 137 10.65 -32.54 -69.96
N THR A 138 9.51 -32.26 -70.59
CA THR A 138 8.41 -31.48 -69.99
C THR A 138 7.86 -32.17 -68.73
N LEU A 139 7.68 -33.50 -68.76
CA LEU A 139 7.19 -34.25 -67.60
C LEU A 139 8.21 -34.23 -66.45
N THR A 140 9.50 -34.29 -66.78
CA THR A 140 10.59 -34.19 -65.80
C THR A 140 10.65 -32.79 -65.17
N GLU A 141 10.48 -31.74 -65.98
CA GLU A 141 10.43 -30.36 -65.51
C GLU A 141 9.22 -30.11 -64.60
N ILE A 142 8.02 -30.58 -64.98
CA ILE A 142 6.83 -30.51 -64.14
C ILE A 142 7.09 -31.17 -62.79
N LYS A 143 7.68 -32.37 -62.77
CA LYS A 143 8.01 -33.10 -61.54
C LYS A 143 9.01 -32.34 -60.65
N ASN A 144 10.03 -31.71 -61.25
CA ASN A 144 11.02 -30.92 -60.52
C ASN A 144 10.41 -29.63 -59.93
N VAL A 145 9.48 -28.99 -60.64
CA VAL A 145 8.79 -27.77 -60.18
C VAL A 145 7.80 -28.06 -59.05
N THR A 146 7.05 -29.17 -59.13
CA THR A 146 6.02 -29.50 -58.12
C THR A 146 6.57 -30.22 -56.88
N GLY A 147 7.77 -30.81 -56.96
CA GLY A 147 8.35 -31.61 -55.87
C GLY A 147 7.51 -32.86 -55.54
N SER A 148 7.79 -33.50 -54.40
CA SER A 148 6.96 -34.57 -53.86
C SER A 148 5.97 -34.01 -52.83
N ILE A 149 4.70 -34.42 -52.91
CA ILE A 149 3.69 -34.09 -51.90
C ILE A 149 4.09 -34.68 -50.53
N ASP A 150 4.87 -35.77 -50.52
CA ASP A 150 5.37 -36.40 -49.30
C ASP A 150 6.32 -35.50 -48.51
N ASP A 151 6.99 -34.55 -49.16
CA ASP A 151 7.93 -33.63 -48.50
C ASP A 151 7.21 -32.48 -47.80
N LEU A 152 5.91 -32.26 -48.08
CA LEU A 152 5.12 -31.24 -47.41
C LEU A 152 4.91 -31.60 -45.93
N LYS A 153 5.08 -30.61 -45.05
CA LYS A 153 4.85 -30.75 -43.60
C LYS A 153 3.37 -30.58 -43.23
N THR A 154 2.47 -31.07 -44.09
CA THR A 154 1.02 -31.10 -43.87
C THR A 154 0.60 -32.51 -43.46
N THR A 155 -0.50 -32.62 -42.73
CA THR A 155 -1.07 -33.91 -42.34
C THR A 155 -1.91 -34.53 -43.46
N ASN A 156 -2.54 -33.71 -44.30
CA ASN A 156 -3.25 -34.13 -45.49
C ASN A 156 -2.35 -34.05 -46.74
N LYS A 157 -2.12 -35.21 -47.37
CA LYS A 157 -1.21 -35.40 -48.51
C LYS A 157 -1.89 -36.09 -49.70
N ASP A 158 -3.22 -36.19 -49.69
CA ASP A 158 -3.97 -36.84 -50.77
C ASP A 158 -3.86 -36.08 -52.10
N SER A 159 -3.65 -34.76 -52.02
CA SER A 159 -3.37 -33.90 -53.16
C SER A 159 -2.65 -32.63 -52.71
N LEU A 160 -2.01 -31.94 -53.67
CA LEU A 160 -1.42 -30.61 -53.42
C LEU A 160 -2.49 -29.60 -52.94
N ALA A 161 -3.71 -29.70 -53.48
CA ALA A 161 -4.83 -28.85 -53.05
C ALA A 161 -5.21 -29.10 -51.59
N SER A 162 -5.22 -30.36 -51.15
CA SER A 162 -5.52 -30.72 -49.76
C SER A 162 -4.48 -30.16 -48.80
N ALA A 163 -3.19 -30.29 -49.14
CA ALA A 163 -2.10 -29.74 -48.35
C ALA A 163 -2.17 -28.20 -48.26
N ILE A 164 -2.45 -27.52 -49.36
CA ILE A 164 -2.61 -26.06 -49.40
C ILE A 164 -3.80 -25.62 -48.53
N ASN A 165 -4.93 -26.32 -48.61
CA ASN A 165 -6.12 -25.99 -47.82
C ASN A 165 -5.86 -26.14 -46.31
N GLU A 166 -5.10 -27.14 -45.88
CA GLU A 166 -4.70 -27.29 -44.48
C GLU A 166 -3.88 -26.09 -43.98
N VAL A 167 -2.89 -25.65 -44.76
CA VAL A 167 -2.08 -24.47 -44.42
C VAL A 167 -2.93 -23.21 -44.38
N HIS A 168 -3.84 -23.04 -45.34
CA HIS A 168 -4.76 -21.91 -45.39
C HIS A 168 -5.65 -21.86 -44.14
N ASP A 169 -6.23 -22.99 -43.73
CA ASP A 169 -7.06 -23.07 -42.53
C ASP A 169 -6.28 -22.80 -41.24
N ALA A 170 -5.05 -23.32 -41.13
CA ALA A 170 -4.16 -23.00 -40.02
C ALA A 170 -3.85 -21.49 -39.96
N SER A 171 -3.56 -20.87 -41.11
CA SER A 171 -3.31 -19.43 -41.21
C SER A 171 -4.56 -18.61 -40.80
N ARG A 172 -5.76 -19.05 -41.21
CA ARG A 172 -7.01 -18.39 -40.80
C ARG A 172 -7.22 -18.45 -39.29
N LYS A 173 -7.02 -19.62 -38.67
CA LYS A 173 -7.12 -19.79 -37.21
C LYS A 173 -6.12 -18.91 -36.46
N ASN A 174 -4.88 -18.85 -36.94
CA ASN A 174 -3.86 -17.98 -36.34
C ASN A 174 -4.25 -16.49 -36.40
N LYS A 175 -4.84 -16.04 -37.51
CA LYS A 175 -5.34 -14.67 -37.66
C LYS A 175 -6.47 -14.35 -36.67
N GLU A 176 -7.40 -15.28 -36.45
CA GLU A 176 -8.47 -15.13 -35.46
C GLU A 176 -7.93 -15.06 -34.02
N ALA A 177 -6.96 -15.93 -33.68
CA ALA A 177 -6.31 -15.91 -32.37
C ALA A 177 -5.54 -14.60 -32.13
N LEU A 178 -4.84 -14.08 -33.15
CA LEU A 178 -4.13 -12.80 -33.06
C LEU A 178 -5.10 -11.64 -32.79
N LYS A 179 -6.24 -11.60 -33.49
CA LYS A 179 -7.27 -10.58 -33.25
C LYS A 179 -7.78 -10.62 -31.81
N LYS A 180 -8.05 -11.82 -31.28
CA LYS A 180 -8.46 -11.98 -29.88
C LYS A 180 -7.38 -11.49 -28.92
N HIS A 181 -6.11 -11.80 -29.17
CA HIS A 181 -5.01 -11.34 -28.32
C HIS A 181 -4.88 -9.80 -28.35
N GLU A 182 -5.09 -9.16 -29.51
CA GLU A 182 -5.12 -7.70 -29.62
C GLU A 182 -6.27 -7.09 -28.80
N GLU A 183 -7.45 -7.72 -28.81
CA GLU A 183 -8.61 -7.33 -28.00
C GLU A 183 -8.30 -7.48 -26.49
N ASP A 184 -7.80 -8.65 -26.06
CA ASP A 184 -7.40 -8.92 -24.67
C ASP A 184 -6.31 -7.94 -24.18
N TYR A 185 -5.35 -7.58 -25.04
CA TYR A 185 -4.31 -6.61 -24.72
C TYR A 185 -4.84 -5.18 -24.63
N ALA A 186 -5.79 -4.82 -25.50
CA ALA A 186 -6.46 -3.53 -25.42
C ALA A 186 -7.32 -3.43 -24.15
N GLU A 187 -7.98 -4.50 -23.74
CA GLU A 187 -8.69 -4.61 -22.47
C GLU A 187 -7.72 -4.47 -21.29
N PHE A 188 -6.63 -5.24 -21.26
CA PHE A 188 -5.58 -5.13 -20.25
C PHE A 188 -5.01 -3.71 -20.11
N LYS A 189 -4.79 -3.00 -21.23
CA LYS A 189 -4.35 -1.58 -21.22
C LYS A 189 -5.41 -0.61 -20.72
N LYS A 190 -6.70 -0.90 -20.92
CA LYS A 190 -7.81 -0.09 -20.39
C LYS A 190 -8.00 -0.30 -18.89
N HIS A 191 -7.69 -1.49 -18.39
CA HIS A 191 -7.68 -1.75 -16.96
C HIS A 191 -6.52 -1.02 -16.30
N ASN A 192 -6.84 0.04 -15.55
CA ASN A 192 -5.88 0.69 -14.67
C ASN A 192 -5.66 -0.20 -13.43
N HIS A 193 -4.72 -1.13 -13.55
CA HIS A 193 -4.34 -2.08 -12.50
C HIS A 193 -3.66 -1.40 -11.30
N ASP A 194 -3.29 -0.12 -11.37
CA ASP A 194 -2.58 0.56 -10.28
C ASP A 194 -3.52 1.23 -9.25
N ASP A 195 -4.75 1.59 -9.64
CA ASP A 195 -5.62 2.44 -8.78
C ASP A 195 -6.69 1.66 -7.99
N HIS A 196 -6.92 0.38 -8.31
CA HIS A 196 -8.01 -0.42 -7.69
C HIS A 196 -7.53 -1.51 -6.73
N TYR A 197 -6.23 -1.82 -6.70
CA TYR A 197 -5.69 -2.91 -5.89
C TYR A 197 -4.79 -2.41 -4.77
N ILE A 198 -5.05 -2.90 -3.55
CA ILE A 198 -4.13 -2.72 -2.43
C ILE A 198 -2.90 -3.60 -2.68
N LYS A 199 -1.71 -3.01 -2.65
CA LYS A 199 -0.45 -3.73 -2.86
C LYS A 199 -0.27 -4.83 -1.80
N ARG A 200 0.16 -6.03 -2.24
CA ARG A 200 0.37 -7.19 -1.36
C ARG A 200 1.48 -6.98 -0.33
N SER A 201 2.48 -6.16 -0.62
CA SER A 201 3.58 -5.84 0.30
C SER A 201 4.28 -4.53 -0.09
N GLY A 202 4.53 -3.66 0.90
CA GLY A 202 5.30 -2.43 0.74
C GLY A 202 4.64 -1.36 -0.13
N GLY A 203 5.28 -0.19 -0.19
CA GLY A 203 4.82 0.97 -0.97
C GLY A 203 3.74 1.81 -0.27
N ASN A 204 3.36 2.90 -0.94
CA ASN A 204 2.33 3.84 -0.49
C ASN A 204 1.09 3.71 -1.38
N ILE A 205 -0.09 3.73 -0.79
CA ILE A 205 -1.36 3.91 -1.51
C ILE A 205 -1.56 5.42 -1.72
N LYS A 206 -1.84 5.84 -2.94
CA LYS A 206 -2.19 7.25 -3.27
C LYS A 206 -3.68 7.31 -3.60
N GLY A 207 -4.38 8.34 -3.13
CA GLY A 207 -5.82 8.51 -3.35
C GLY A 207 -6.70 8.01 -2.19
N THR A 208 -8.01 8.02 -2.40
CA THR A 208 -9.02 7.60 -1.41
C THR A 208 -9.32 6.11 -1.56
N ILE A 209 -9.32 5.38 -0.44
CA ILE A 209 -9.85 4.01 -0.39
C ILE A 209 -11.29 4.09 0.09
N SER A 210 -12.22 3.80 -0.80
CA SER A 210 -13.64 3.68 -0.47
C SER A 210 -13.99 2.21 -0.27
N ILE A 211 -14.80 1.92 0.74
CA ILE A 211 -15.32 0.60 1.05
C ILE A 211 -16.84 0.73 1.06
N ASP A 212 -17.53 -0.19 0.39
CA ASP A 212 -18.98 -0.17 0.31
C ASP A 212 -19.63 -0.21 1.70
N ASN A 213 -20.81 0.40 1.81
CA ASN A 213 -21.56 0.40 3.05
C ASN A 213 -21.81 -1.04 3.52
N ASN A 214 -21.78 -1.27 4.84
CA ASN A 214 -22.00 -2.57 5.46
C ASN A 214 -20.97 -3.65 5.08
N VAL A 215 -19.76 -3.24 4.68
CA VAL A 215 -18.61 -4.12 4.44
C VAL A 215 -17.54 -3.91 5.52
N ASP A 216 -16.95 -5.01 5.99
CA ASP A 216 -15.93 -5.01 7.04
C ASP A 216 -14.52 -4.84 6.47
N VAL A 217 -13.68 -4.04 7.16
CA VAL A 217 -12.22 -4.15 7.06
C VAL A 217 -11.76 -5.20 8.06
N ASN A 218 -11.28 -6.34 7.57
CA ASN A 218 -10.80 -7.45 8.40
C ASN A 218 -9.27 -7.56 8.40
N ALA A 219 -8.72 -7.99 9.53
CA ALA A 219 -7.34 -8.40 9.68
C ALA A 219 -7.29 -9.81 10.30
N LYS A 220 -6.17 -10.52 10.12
CA LYS A 220 -5.97 -11.80 10.78
C LYS A 220 -5.25 -11.64 12.11
N ASN A 221 -5.73 -12.30 13.14
CA ASN A 221 -5.02 -12.37 14.41
C ASN A 221 -3.91 -13.44 14.39
N ALA A 222 -3.16 -13.56 15.49
CA ALA A 222 -2.08 -14.55 15.64
C ALA A 222 -2.54 -16.02 15.49
N ARG A 223 -3.84 -16.30 15.62
CA ARG A 223 -4.45 -17.62 15.41
C ARG A 223 -4.98 -17.81 13.98
N ASN A 224 -4.66 -16.90 13.06
CA ASN A 224 -5.12 -16.88 11.67
C ASN A 224 -6.66 -16.74 11.52
N GLU A 225 -7.34 -16.27 12.55
CA GLU A 225 -8.78 -15.97 12.52
C GLU A 225 -9.00 -14.54 12.00
N GLU A 226 -10.05 -14.34 11.20
CA GLU A 226 -10.44 -13.00 10.78
C GLU A 226 -11.09 -12.21 11.92
N VAL A 227 -10.67 -10.96 12.05
CA VAL A 227 -11.13 -10.04 13.07
C VAL A 227 -11.37 -8.68 12.44
N ARG A 228 -12.56 -8.13 12.70
CA ARG A 228 -12.97 -6.83 12.22
C ARG A 228 -12.15 -5.71 12.87
N VAL A 229 -11.61 -4.83 12.02
CA VAL A 229 -10.85 -3.63 12.39
C VAL A 229 -11.72 -2.39 12.29
N ALA A 230 -12.44 -2.21 11.19
CA ALA A 230 -13.31 -1.04 10.98
C ALA A 230 -14.56 -1.44 10.19
N HIS A 231 -15.67 -0.76 10.45
CA HIS A 231 -16.95 -1.01 9.78
C HIS A 231 -17.87 0.20 9.87
N VAL A 232 -18.58 0.49 8.78
CA VAL A 232 -19.74 1.38 8.75
C VAL A 232 -20.98 0.51 8.57
N SER A 233 -21.89 0.57 9.54
CA SER A 233 -23.13 -0.23 9.46
C SER A 233 -24.08 0.30 8.40
N ALA A 234 -25.04 -0.54 8.01
CA ALA A 234 -26.17 -0.12 7.16
C ALA A 234 -26.98 1.08 7.71
N THR A 235 -26.73 1.51 8.95
CA THR A 235 -27.35 2.68 9.60
C THR A 235 -26.34 3.81 9.84
N ASP A 236 -25.25 3.86 9.08
CA ASP A 236 -24.21 4.88 9.12
C ASP A 236 -23.44 4.99 10.46
N LEU A 237 -23.43 3.93 11.27
CA LEU A 237 -22.64 3.90 12.49
C LEU A 237 -21.21 3.41 12.17
N PHE A 238 -20.23 4.29 12.33
CA PHE A 238 -18.82 3.90 12.29
C PHE A 238 -18.41 3.21 13.59
N SER A 239 -17.75 2.06 13.46
CA SER A 239 -17.13 1.33 14.57
C SER A 239 -15.68 0.99 14.25
N LEU A 240 -14.81 1.22 15.23
CA LEU A 240 -13.40 0.82 15.20
C LEU A 240 -13.18 -0.27 16.26
N GLY A 241 -12.64 -1.41 15.84
CA GLY A 241 -12.41 -2.58 16.66
C GLY A 241 -13.54 -3.62 16.62
N ASN A 242 -13.48 -4.53 17.60
CA ASN A 242 -14.37 -5.70 17.72
C ASN A 242 -14.60 -6.07 19.19
N LYS A 243 -15.52 -7.01 19.45
CA LYS A 243 -15.88 -7.46 20.80
C LYS A 243 -14.97 -8.54 21.39
N LYS A 244 -14.05 -9.11 20.60
CA LYS A 244 -13.23 -10.27 20.97
C LYS A 244 -11.81 -9.89 21.43
N LEU A 245 -11.28 -8.76 20.97
CA LEU A 245 -9.94 -8.28 21.28
C LEU A 245 -10.00 -6.89 21.90
N GLY A 246 -9.01 -6.56 22.75
CA GLY A 246 -8.80 -5.19 23.21
C GLY A 246 -8.42 -4.26 22.06
N LEU A 247 -8.81 -2.98 22.15
CA LEU A 247 -8.41 -1.93 21.23
C LEU A 247 -7.35 -1.07 21.92
N ASP A 248 -6.16 -1.01 21.32
CA ASP A 248 -5.07 -0.13 21.75
C ASP A 248 -4.84 0.95 20.68
N LEU A 249 -4.88 2.23 21.08
CA LEU A 249 -4.72 3.38 20.19
C LEU A 249 -3.47 4.16 20.61
N LEU A 250 -2.40 4.01 19.83
CA LEU A 250 -1.09 4.58 20.11
C LEU A 250 -0.88 5.90 19.33
N GLY A 251 -0.32 6.91 19.99
CA GLY A 251 0.03 8.19 19.38
C GLY A 251 1.01 9.00 20.23
N ASN A 252 1.78 9.90 19.61
CA ASN A 252 2.79 10.73 20.29
C ASN A 252 2.24 12.11 20.73
N GLY A 253 0.97 12.18 21.13
CA GLY A 253 0.30 13.43 21.48
C GLY A 253 -1.06 13.20 22.11
N ASP A 254 -1.83 14.29 22.27
CA ASP A 254 -3.17 14.21 22.86
C ASP A 254 -4.15 13.43 21.97
N PHE A 255 -4.81 12.42 22.53
CA PHE A 255 -6.00 11.83 21.90
C PHE A 255 -7.15 12.86 21.91
N LYS A 256 -7.81 13.06 20.78
CA LYS A 256 -8.86 14.08 20.63
C LYS A 256 -10.15 13.50 20.03
N TYR A 257 -11.29 13.94 20.55
CA TYR A 257 -12.63 13.67 20.03
C TYR A 257 -13.28 15.00 19.64
N ASN A 258 -13.69 15.15 18.37
CA ASN A 258 -14.19 16.41 17.80
C ASN A 258 -13.27 17.63 18.08
N GLY A 259 -11.96 17.42 17.96
CA GLY A 259 -10.94 18.45 18.22
C GLY A 259 -10.71 18.78 19.70
N LYS A 260 -11.47 18.18 20.63
CA LYS A 260 -11.31 18.34 22.08
C LYS A 260 -10.45 17.21 22.63
N LYS A 261 -9.54 17.53 23.55
CA LYS A 261 -8.71 16.54 24.24
C LYS A 261 -9.61 15.54 24.98
N VAL A 262 -9.32 14.26 24.83
CA VAL A 262 -9.92 13.18 25.62
C VAL A 262 -9.02 12.95 26.80
N TRP A 263 -9.62 12.96 27.99
CA TRP A 263 -8.92 12.67 29.22
C TRP A 263 -8.97 11.18 29.53
N THR A 264 -7.83 10.63 29.88
CA THR A 264 -7.58 9.24 30.26
C THR A 264 -6.84 9.22 31.59
N GLU A 265 -6.64 8.04 32.17
CA GLU A 265 -5.89 7.88 33.43
C GLU A 265 -4.46 8.42 33.37
N VAL A 266 -3.85 8.49 32.19
CA VAL A 266 -2.47 9.00 32.02
C VAL A 266 -2.40 10.53 31.93
N ASN A 267 -3.51 11.23 31.71
CA ASN A 267 -3.51 12.70 31.57
C ASN A 267 -4.63 13.40 32.36
N HIS A 268 -5.27 12.69 33.29
CA HIS A 268 -6.16 13.27 34.30
C HIS A 268 -5.35 13.79 35.50
N GLY A 269 -5.76 14.91 36.10
CA GLY A 269 -5.09 15.49 37.27
C GLY A 269 -4.31 16.77 36.98
N LYS A 270 -3.23 17.01 37.72
CA LYS A 270 -2.54 18.30 37.75
C LYS A 270 -2.17 18.79 36.35
N ASP A 271 -2.61 20.01 36.02
CA ASP A 271 -2.37 20.67 34.74
C ASP A 271 -3.12 20.04 33.55
N SER A 272 -4.10 19.16 33.81
CA SER A 272 -4.96 18.55 32.78
C SER A 272 -5.94 19.53 32.16
N GLY A 273 -6.17 20.68 32.82
CA GLY A 273 -7.20 21.65 32.46
C GLY A 273 -8.63 21.22 32.81
N LEU A 274 -8.81 20.05 33.43
CA LEU A 274 -10.08 19.64 34.02
C LEU A 274 -10.31 20.34 35.35
N ASP A 275 -11.58 20.50 35.73
CA ASP A 275 -11.96 20.95 37.06
C ASP A 275 -11.59 19.95 38.16
N ALA A 276 -11.00 18.80 37.82
CA ALA A 276 -10.37 17.87 38.75
C ALA A 276 -9.23 18.53 39.56
N ASP A 277 -8.64 19.62 39.06
CA ASP A 277 -7.66 20.44 39.77
C ASP A 277 -8.31 21.51 40.67
N LYS A 278 -9.64 21.50 40.78
CA LYS A 278 -10.41 22.50 41.51
C LYS A 278 -11.43 21.82 42.42
N ILE A 279 -11.80 22.49 43.49
CA ILE A 279 -12.89 22.06 44.36
C ILE A 279 -14.03 23.04 44.09
N GLY A 280 -15.08 22.56 43.41
CA GLY A 280 -16.24 23.38 43.02
C GLY A 280 -15.89 24.58 42.12
N GLY A 281 -15.00 24.40 41.14
CA GLY A 281 -14.58 25.47 40.23
C GLY A 281 -13.51 26.42 40.79
N VAL A 282 -13.12 26.27 42.06
CA VAL A 282 -12.10 27.10 42.72
C VAL A 282 -10.79 26.33 42.85
N SER A 283 -9.67 26.93 42.43
CA SER A 283 -8.34 26.34 42.60
C SER A 283 -8.09 25.95 44.06
N TYR A 284 -7.57 24.73 44.29
CA TYR A 284 -7.24 24.25 45.64
C TYR A 284 -6.30 25.20 46.41
N LYS A 285 -5.47 25.97 45.71
CA LYS A 285 -4.58 26.99 46.30
C LYS A 285 -5.32 28.09 47.07
N LYS A 286 -6.63 28.27 46.82
CA LYS A 286 -7.47 29.28 47.49
C LYS A 286 -8.27 28.71 48.67
N ILE A 287 -8.10 27.43 48.98
CA ILE A 287 -8.88 26.73 49.99
C ILE A 287 -7.92 26.27 51.09
N PRO A 288 -8.22 26.54 52.38
CA PRO A 288 -7.42 26.01 53.47
C PRO A 288 -7.49 24.48 53.50
N ILE A 289 -6.34 23.82 53.55
CA ILE A 289 -6.24 22.35 53.67
C ILE A 289 -6.14 22.01 55.16
N LEU A 290 -6.94 21.04 55.63
CA LEU A 290 -7.15 20.75 57.06
C LEU A 290 -6.00 19.98 57.73
N ASP A 291 -5.05 19.45 56.97
CA ASP A 291 -3.98 18.56 57.47
C ASP A 291 -2.61 19.24 57.60
N SER A 292 -2.51 20.53 57.26
CA SER A 292 -1.24 21.24 57.19
C SER A 292 -1.36 22.72 57.56
N SER A 293 -0.21 23.37 57.79
CA SER A 293 -0.15 24.81 58.04
C SER A 293 -0.59 25.59 56.80
N ASN A 294 -1.59 26.45 56.94
CA ASN A 294 -2.10 27.27 55.84
C ASN A 294 -1.41 28.64 55.82
N THR A 295 -0.85 29.02 54.67
CA THR A 295 -0.33 30.37 54.42
C THR A 295 -1.24 31.06 53.42
N PHE A 296 -1.75 32.24 53.76
CA PHE A 296 -2.63 33.02 52.89
C PHE A 296 -1.81 34.19 52.31
N GLU A 297 -1.81 34.32 50.98
CA GLU A 297 -1.14 35.44 50.27
C GLU A 297 -1.88 36.78 50.45
N GLU A 298 -3.16 36.72 50.81
CA GLU A 298 -4.05 37.86 50.95
C GLU A 298 -4.73 37.89 52.32
N ASN A 299 -5.31 39.05 52.67
CA ASN A 299 -6.03 39.23 53.93
C ASN A 299 -7.25 38.28 54.04
N ILE A 300 -7.37 37.61 55.20
CA ILE A 300 -8.57 36.85 55.54
C ILE A 300 -9.64 37.83 56.06
N THR A 301 -10.73 38.00 55.30
CA THR A 301 -11.90 38.76 55.77
C THR A 301 -12.94 37.81 56.36
N ILE A 302 -13.20 37.94 57.66
CA ILE A 302 -14.24 37.18 58.36
C ILE A 302 -15.47 38.08 58.50
N LYS A 303 -16.52 37.80 57.73
CA LYS A 303 -17.74 38.63 57.69
C LYS A 303 -18.59 38.58 58.98
N LYS A 304 -18.38 37.56 59.81
CA LYS A 304 -19.10 37.35 61.07
C LYS A 304 -18.07 37.28 62.21
N SER A 305 -18.16 36.26 63.04
CA SER A 305 -17.27 36.06 64.19
C SER A 305 -16.18 35.05 63.86
N LEU A 306 -14.98 35.29 64.38
CA LEU A 306 -13.93 34.29 64.49
C LEU A 306 -14.05 33.62 65.86
N ILE A 307 -14.22 32.30 65.88
CA ILE A 307 -14.14 31.49 67.10
C ILE A 307 -12.80 30.74 67.04
N ALA A 308 -11.81 31.21 67.79
CA ALA A 308 -10.50 30.60 67.89
C ALA A 308 -10.19 30.29 69.36
N LYS A 309 -9.73 29.07 69.64
CA LYS A 309 -9.27 28.69 70.98
C LYS A 309 -8.03 29.48 71.39
N ASP A 310 -7.13 29.69 70.42
CA ASP A 310 -5.92 30.49 70.56
C ASP A 310 -5.77 31.40 69.33
N PHE A 311 -5.63 32.71 69.55
CA PHE A 311 -5.35 33.67 68.48
C PHE A 311 -3.97 34.30 68.70
N LYS A 312 -2.99 33.83 67.92
CA LYS A 312 -1.61 34.31 67.95
C LYS A 312 -1.37 35.23 66.75
N LEU A 313 -0.96 36.48 67.03
CA LEU A 313 -0.49 37.43 66.02
C LEU A 313 1.04 37.31 65.92
N GLY A 314 1.51 36.22 65.31
CA GLY A 314 2.93 35.86 65.25
C GLY A 314 3.53 35.55 66.63
N GLU A 315 4.83 35.80 66.81
CA GLU A 315 5.53 35.62 68.10
C GLU A 315 5.32 36.78 69.10
N LYS A 316 4.69 37.88 68.65
CA LYS A 316 4.76 39.17 69.35
C LYS A 316 3.55 39.48 70.21
N ALA A 317 2.38 38.89 69.92
CA ALA A 317 1.17 39.11 70.70
C ALA A 317 0.28 37.86 70.73
N ASN A 318 -0.19 37.51 71.92
CA ASN A 318 -1.16 36.48 72.18
C ASN A 318 -2.40 37.09 72.85
N ILE A 319 -3.57 36.88 72.26
CA ILE A 319 -4.85 37.24 72.84
C ILE A 319 -5.50 35.94 73.28
N SER A 320 -5.64 35.74 74.59
CA SER A 320 -6.22 34.54 75.18
C SER A 320 -7.35 34.91 76.13
N ALA A 321 -8.45 34.17 76.07
CA ALA A 321 -9.46 34.15 77.13
C ALA A 321 -9.24 32.92 78.02
N ASP A 322 -9.28 33.09 79.33
CA ASP A 322 -9.29 31.94 80.25
C ASP A 322 -10.72 31.44 80.53
N ASP A 323 -10.84 30.32 81.23
CA ASP A 323 -12.13 29.70 81.60
C ASP A 323 -13.02 30.60 82.47
N ASN A 324 -12.46 31.69 83.03
CA ASN A 324 -13.18 32.69 83.81
C ASN A 324 -13.59 33.92 82.97
N GLY A 325 -13.39 33.88 81.65
CA GLY A 325 -13.74 34.95 80.73
C GLY A 325 -12.77 36.13 80.74
N ARG A 326 -11.58 35.99 81.34
CA ARG A 326 -10.58 37.05 81.38
C ARG A 326 -9.84 37.12 80.05
N ILE A 327 -9.96 38.26 79.35
CA ILE A 327 -9.17 38.54 78.15
C ILE A 327 -7.77 39.02 78.58
N THR A 328 -6.75 38.31 78.12
CA THR A 328 -5.35 38.68 78.33
C THR A 328 -4.71 38.95 76.98
N ILE A 329 -4.14 40.15 76.81
CA ILE A 329 -3.29 40.49 75.68
C ILE A 329 -1.85 40.47 76.19
N LYS A 330 -1.13 39.37 75.93
CA LYS A 330 0.29 39.24 76.24
C LYS A 330 1.09 39.63 75.02
N THR A 331 1.92 40.65 75.12
CA THR A 331 2.97 40.88 74.12
C THR A 331 4.27 40.23 74.59
N GLY A 332 5.17 39.86 73.68
CA GLY A 332 6.39 39.09 73.97
C GLY A 332 7.44 39.77 74.88
N GLY A 333 7.11 40.87 75.56
CA GLY A 333 7.96 41.59 76.51
C GLY A 333 7.13 42.26 77.63
N LEU A 334 7.80 42.86 78.62
CA LEU A 334 7.27 43.33 79.92
C LEU A 334 6.11 44.36 79.92
N ASN A 335 5.36 44.58 78.83
CA ASN A 335 4.40 45.68 78.74
C ASN A 335 3.09 45.32 78.02
N THR A 336 1.95 45.72 78.61
CA THR A 336 0.64 45.75 77.94
C THR A 336 0.17 47.21 77.82
N VAL A 337 -0.20 47.65 76.62
CA VAL A 337 -0.89 48.93 76.33
C VAL A 337 -2.03 48.64 75.35
N ALA A 338 -3.22 49.21 75.59
CA ALA A 338 -4.37 49.23 74.68
C ALA A 338 -4.43 50.57 73.91
N PHE A 339 -5.00 50.56 72.70
CA PHE A 339 -5.11 51.72 71.81
C PHE A 339 -6.56 51.92 71.37
N GLU A 340 -7.10 53.12 71.57
CA GLU A 340 -8.41 53.54 71.10
C GLU A 340 -8.31 54.53 69.92
N THR A 341 -9.31 54.53 69.04
CA THR A 341 -9.30 55.24 67.74
C THR A 341 -9.52 56.75 67.83
N ASN A 342 -9.75 57.30 69.02
CA ASN A 342 -9.84 58.73 69.31
C ASN A 342 -8.53 59.32 69.89
N GLY A 343 -7.45 58.52 69.89
CA GLY A 343 -6.09 59.00 70.15
C GLY A 343 -5.68 59.11 71.62
N GLN A 344 -6.36 58.46 72.57
CA GLN A 344 -5.86 58.29 73.94
C GLN A 344 -5.18 56.94 74.14
N MET A 345 -3.99 56.98 74.74
CA MET A 345 -3.10 55.85 74.98
C MET A 345 -2.01 56.27 75.98
N THR A 346 -1.94 55.66 77.17
CA THR A 346 -0.87 55.94 78.17
C THR A 346 -0.81 54.92 79.32
N ALA A 347 0.32 54.69 80.01
CA ALA A 347 1.64 54.12 79.65
C ALA A 347 2.40 53.78 80.97
N MET A 348 3.55 53.10 80.89
CA MET A 348 4.37 52.48 81.97
C MET A 348 4.89 53.35 83.15
N ASN A 349 4.41 54.57 83.39
CA ASN A 349 4.63 55.28 84.66
C ASN A 349 3.28 55.44 85.39
N HIS A 350 3.18 54.81 86.55
CA HIS A 350 2.02 54.01 86.95
C HIS A 350 0.72 54.79 87.29
N ILE A 351 -0.37 54.44 86.59
CA ILE A 351 -1.71 54.41 87.19
C ILE A 351 -1.93 53.00 87.74
N LEU A 352 -1.84 52.83 89.06
CA LEU A 352 -2.17 51.55 89.71
C LEU A 352 -3.60 51.64 90.24
N MET A 353 -4.53 50.98 89.54
CA MET A 353 -5.89 50.72 90.04
C MET A 353 -5.92 49.31 90.63
N ASN A 354 -5.53 49.18 91.89
CA ASN A 354 -5.51 47.88 92.58
C ASN A 354 -6.81 47.68 93.37
N ALA A 355 -7.77 46.99 92.74
CA ALA A 355 -9.07 46.69 93.36
C ALA A 355 -9.00 45.73 94.56
N LYS A 356 -7.89 45.01 94.78
CA LYS A 356 -7.80 44.01 95.87
C LYS A 356 -7.71 44.65 97.26
N ASN A 357 -7.10 45.83 97.38
CA ASN A 357 -6.88 46.54 98.64
C ASN A 357 -7.58 47.91 98.70
N ASN A 358 -8.42 48.25 97.71
CA ASN A 358 -9.01 49.59 97.52
C ASN A 358 -7.97 50.73 97.49
N GLU A 359 -6.75 50.42 97.07
CA GLU A 359 -5.67 51.39 96.92
C GLU A 359 -5.67 51.91 95.48
N VAL A 360 -5.95 53.21 95.34
CA VAL A 360 -5.85 53.91 94.06
C VAL A 360 -4.74 54.95 94.21
N GLY A 361 -3.70 54.81 93.39
CA GLY A 361 -2.53 55.68 93.41
C GLY A 361 -2.29 56.32 92.06
N PHE A 362 -2.11 57.63 92.06
CA PHE A 362 -1.57 58.39 90.95
C PHE A 362 -0.17 58.85 91.32
N LYS A 363 0.84 58.24 90.71
CA LYS A 363 2.24 58.47 91.05
C LYS A 363 2.96 59.17 89.89
N LEU A 364 3.53 60.33 90.18
CA LEU A 364 4.42 61.07 89.28
C LEU A 364 5.86 60.72 89.65
N ALA A 365 6.52 59.94 88.80
CA ALA A 365 7.94 59.66 88.94
C ALA A 365 8.76 60.89 88.51
N LEU A 366 9.93 61.07 89.11
CA LEU A 366 10.97 61.92 88.53
C LEU A 366 11.66 61.11 87.44
N ASP A 367 11.96 61.73 86.30
CA ASP A 367 12.80 61.12 85.28
C ASP A 367 14.11 60.64 85.92
N ASN A 368 14.47 59.40 85.64
CA ASN A 368 15.58 58.58 86.17
C ASN A 368 15.13 57.43 87.11
N ASP A 369 14.45 56.47 86.48
CA ASP A 369 14.67 55.00 86.51
C ASP A 369 14.65 54.18 87.79
N GLU A 370 14.44 54.76 88.97
CA GLU A 370 14.26 53.93 90.15
C GLU A 370 12.80 53.55 90.38
N VAL A 371 12.46 52.33 89.96
CA VAL A 371 11.19 51.66 90.28
C VAL A 371 10.92 51.81 91.77
N GLY A 372 9.77 52.41 92.09
CA GLY A 372 9.39 52.67 93.48
C GLY A 372 9.65 54.10 93.96
N LYS A 373 10.47 54.93 93.30
CA LYS A 373 10.66 56.35 93.65
C LYS A 373 9.68 57.30 92.92
N GLY A 374 9.39 58.47 93.48
CA GLY A 374 8.44 59.46 92.95
C GLY A 374 7.56 60.12 94.02
N MET A 375 6.70 61.03 93.59
CA MET A 375 5.72 61.73 94.43
C MET A 375 4.33 61.66 93.81
N GLY A 376 3.27 61.69 94.61
CA GLY A 376 1.93 61.61 94.05
C GLY A 376 0.84 61.44 95.09
N PHE A 377 -0.37 61.23 94.59
CA PHE A 377 -1.57 61.05 95.39
C PHE A 377 -1.87 59.57 95.56
N TYR A 378 -2.27 59.18 96.76
CA TYR A 378 -2.74 57.83 97.01
C TYR A 378 -3.92 57.85 97.96
N ARG A 379 -4.90 57.00 97.70
CA ARG A 379 -5.94 56.66 98.68
C ARG A 379 -5.55 55.35 99.34
N ASN A 380 -5.37 55.37 100.66
CA ASN A 380 -5.16 54.15 101.43
C ASN A 380 -6.52 53.59 101.88
N GLY A 381 -6.84 52.36 101.47
CA GLY A 381 -8.11 51.72 101.81
C GLY A 381 -8.28 51.41 103.29
N GLY A 382 -7.20 51.07 104.00
CA GLY A 382 -7.23 50.71 105.42
C GLY A 382 -7.27 51.90 106.38
N SER A 383 -6.59 53.00 106.03
CA SER A 383 -6.48 54.18 106.90
C SER A 383 -7.39 55.34 106.51
N ARG A 384 -8.23 55.17 105.48
CA ARG A 384 -9.30 56.11 105.08
C ARG A 384 -8.85 57.58 104.95
N TYR A 385 -7.76 57.79 104.23
CA TYR A 385 -7.31 59.14 103.89
C TYR A 385 -6.84 59.22 102.43
N LEU A 386 -6.90 60.44 101.87
CA LEU A 386 -6.21 60.80 100.63
C LEU A 386 -4.89 61.47 101.02
N GLY A 387 -3.78 60.82 100.70
CA GLY A 387 -2.44 61.27 101.06
C GLY A 387 -1.63 61.74 99.87
N VAL A 388 -0.70 62.67 100.14
CA VAL A 388 0.43 62.95 99.26
C VAL A 388 1.65 62.25 99.85
N TYR A 389 2.24 61.34 99.08
CA TYR A 389 3.41 60.57 99.50
C TYR A 389 4.62 60.91 98.64
N ASN A 390 5.78 60.96 99.28
CA ASN A 390 7.07 61.00 98.62
C ASN A 390 7.75 59.64 98.81
N TRP A 391 7.58 58.77 97.82
CA TRP A 391 8.19 57.44 97.81
C TRP A 391 9.70 57.50 97.65
N SER A 392 10.25 58.56 97.05
CA SER A 392 11.70 58.78 97.00
C SER A 392 12.31 58.98 98.39
N LYS A 393 11.50 59.39 99.37
CA LYS A 393 11.92 59.64 100.76
C LYS A 393 11.25 58.72 101.78
N GLY A 394 10.34 57.84 101.35
CA GLY A 394 9.56 56.97 102.24
C GLY A 394 8.72 57.76 103.25
N LYS A 395 8.26 58.97 102.89
CA LYS A 395 7.55 59.86 103.81
C LYS A 395 6.23 60.35 103.22
N ARG A 396 5.20 60.35 104.07
CA ARG A 396 3.95 61.07 103.80
C ARG A 396 4.19 62.55 104.06
N LEU A 397 3.72 63.40 103.15
CA LEU A 397 3.89 64.85 103.22
C LEU A 397 2.68 65.49 103.89
N ALA A 398 1.50 65.10 103.44
CA ALA A 398 0.23 65.58 103.94
C ALA A 398 -0.85 64.53 103.68
N TYR A 399 -1.94 64.59 104.43
CA TYR A 399 -3.14 63.82 104.12
C TYR A 399 -4.41 64.54 104.53
N PHE A 400 -5.47 64.28 103.77
CA PHE A 400 -6.83 64.63 104.11
C PHE A 400 -7.48 63.40 104.73
N SER A 401 -7.78 63.49 106.02
CA SER A 401 -8.53 62.45 106.74
C SER A 401 -10.00 62.53 106.35
N ASP A 402 -10.60 61.40 106.01
CA ASP A 402 -12.05 61.35 105.74
C ASP A 402 -12.90 61.16 107.01
N THR A 403 -12.26 61.04 108.17
CA THR A 403 -12.94 60.77 109.46
C THR A 403 -13.23 62.04 110.24
N ASP A 404 -12.34 63.04 110.18
CA ASP A 404 -12.45 64.29 110.93
C ASP A 404 -12.27 65.54 110.05
N GLU A 405 -12.28 65.35 108.73
CA GLU A 405 -12.33 66.40 107.71
C GLU A 405 -11.18 67.42 107.78
N ARG A 406 -10.04 67.00 108.33
CA ARG A 406 -8.85 67.86 108.52
C ARG A 406 -7.73 67.52 107.56
N LEU A 407 -7.00 68.58 107.17
CA LEU A 407 -5.69 68.48 106.57
C LEU A 407 -4.65 68.31 107.67
N TYR A 408 -3.95 67.20 107.62
CA TYR A 408 -2.80 66.93 108.47
C TYR A 408 -1.51 67.12 107.66
N LEU A 409 -0.59 67.87 108.25
CA LEU A 409 0.72 68.15 107.68
C LEU A 409 1.78 67.42 108.49
N ASP A 410 2.26 66.30 107.94
CA ASP A 410 3.33 65.52 108.57
C ASP A 410 4.70 66.21 108.42
N GLN A 411 4.80 67.17 107.48
CA GLN A 411 6.00 67.95 107.22
C GLN A 411 5.69 69.47 107.33
N SER A 412 6.69 70.28 107.70
CA SER A 412 6.55 71.73 107.86
C SER A 412 6.15 72.44 106.56
N ILE A 413 5.32 73.49 106.66
CA ILE A 413 5.02 74.37 105.52
C ILE A 413 6.24 75.27 105.28
N SER A 414 6.65 75.43 104.03
CA SER A 414 7.65 76.44 103.67
C SER A 414 6.99 77.67 103.04
N ILE A 415 7.31 78.85 103.58
CA ILE A 415 6.85 80.16 103.08
C ILE A 415 8.11 80.99 102.79
N GLN A 416 8.35 81.33 101.52
CA GLN A 416 9.53 82.09 101.08
C GLN A 416 10.88 81.51 101.59
N GLY A 417 10.99 80.18 101.67
CA GLY A 417 12.19 79.49 102.17
C GLY A 417 12.37 79.50 103.69
N ARG A 418 11.41 80.07 104.44
CA ARG A 418 11.25 79.90 105.89
C ARG A 418 10.27 78.78 106.19
N LYS A 419 10.34 78.23 107.40
CA LYS A 419 9.49 77.12 107.83
C LYS A 419 8.53 77.55 108.92
N LEU A 420 7.27 77.16 108.74
CA LEU A 420 6.25 77.19 109.79
C LEU A 420 6.12 75.80 110.39
N TYR A 421 6.48 75.68 111.67
CA TYR A 421 6.35 74.47 112.45
C TYR A 421 5.11 74.59 113.35
N LEU A 422 4.16 73.68 113.14
CA LEU A 422 2.95 73.54 113.96
C LEU A 422 3.03 72.21 114.69
N GLN A 423 3.80 72.14 115.76
CA GLN A 423 4.06 70.89 116.49
C GLN A 423 4.45 71.17 117.94
N SER A 424 4.15 70.23 118.84
CA SER A 424 4.39 70.40 120.28
C SER A 424 5.88 70.40 120.67
N GLY A 425 6.73 69.74 119.87
CA GLY A 425 8.17 69.63 120.09
C GLY A 425 8.95 70.74 119.37
N GLN A 426 9.98 71.28 120.04
CA GLN A 426 10.86 72.28 119.44
C GLN A 426 11.53 71.72 118.18
N PRO A 427 11.52 72.46 117.05
CA PRO A 427 12.22 72.05 115.85
C PRO A 427 13.73 71.86 116.12
N PRO A 428 14.36 70.78 115.62
CA PRO A 428 15.75 70.47 115.94
C PRO A 428 16.77 71.51 115.42
N VAL A 429 16.43 72.24 114.35
CA VAL A 429 17.27 73.28 113.74
C VAL A 429 16.34 74.36 113.16
N GLY A 430 16.50 75.62 113.58
CA GLY A 430 15.75 76.77 113.06
C GLY A 430 16.67 77.80 112.41
N LYS A 431 16.22 78.44 111.33
CA LYS A 431 16.86 79.61 110.73
C LYS A 431 16.16 80.88 111.22
N ALA A 432 16.86 82.03 111.17
CA ALA A 432 16.25 83.32 111.45
C ALA A 432 15.04 83.55 110.51
N GLY A 433 13.87 83.79 111.11
CA GLY A 433 12.59 83.94 110.40
C GLY A 433 11.74 82.67 110.30
N ASP A 434 12.20 81.53 110.83
CA ASP A 434 11.32 80.37 111.04
C ASP A 434 10.38 80.64 112.22
N ILE A 435 9.12 80.22 112.08
CA ILE A 435 8.09 80.38 113.10
C ILE A 435 7.76 79.00 113.66
N TRP A 436 7.87 78.87 114.97
CA TRP A 436 7.40 77.69 115.69
C TRP A 436 6.22 78.08 116.57
N ILE A 437 5.06 77.50 116.25
CA ILE A 437 3.87 77.58 117.07
C ILE A 437 3.75 76.24 117.77
N LYS A 438 3.89 76.28 119.10
CA LYS A 438 3.80 75.11 119.97
C LYS A 438 2.35 74.74 120.24
#